data_AF-A0A933V3K8-F1
#
_entry.id   AF-A0A933V3K8-F1
#
_cell.length_a   1.000
_cell.length_b   1.000
_cell.length_c   1.000
_cell.angle_alpha   90.00
_cell.angle_beta   90.00
_cell.angle_gamma   90.00
#
_symmetry.space_group_name_H-M   'P 1'
#
loop_
_entity.id
_entity.type
_entity.pdbx_description
1 polymer ?
#
loop_
_entity_poly.entity_id
_entity_poly.type
_entity_poly.pdbx_seq_one_letter_code
_entity_poly.pdbx_strand_id
1 'polypeptide(L)' 'RKIIIFLAILSVIFFFLIVVAMLVNRPTEVKRQPFERKENRQESLLESSKEDICGNDVCEPGLGETKAVCPQDCSAGD' A
#
# COMPACT_ATOMS: atom_id res chain seq x y z
N ARG A 1 -11.72 -42.86 19.26
CA ARG A 1 -12.56 -42.98 18.04
C ARG A 1 -13.54 -41.81 17.91
N LYS A 2 -14.41 -41.57 18.90
CA LYS A 2 -15.36 -40.43 18.91
C LYS A 2 -14.69 -39.05 18.76
N ILE A 3 -13.55 -38.86 19.42
CA ILE A 3 -12.76 -37.61 19.33
C ILE A 3 -12.20 -37.38 17.92
N ILE A 4 -11.73 -38.45 17.24
CA ILE A 4 -11.19 -38.35 15.89
C ILE A 4 -12.30 -37.96 14.90
N ILE A 5 -13.50 -38.53 15.06
CA ILE A 5 -14.67 -38.19 14.25
C ILE A 5 -15.06 -36.72 14.48
N PHE A 6 -15.04 -36.25 15.72
CA PHE A 6 -15.35 -34.86 16.06
C PHE A 6 -14.34 -33.89 15.43
N LEU A 7 -13.05 -34.19 15.48
CA LEU A 7 -12.00 -33.38 14.86
C LEU A 7 -12.13 -33.35 13.32
N ALA A 8 -12.48 -34.48 12.70
CA ALA A 8 -12.71 -34.54 11.25
C ALA A 8 -13.93 -33.73 10.82
N ILE A 9 -15.01 -33.72 11.62
CA ILE A 9 -16.20 -32.90 11.33
C ILE A 9 -15.87 -31.42 11.47
N LEU A 10 -15.15 -31.03 12.54
CA LEU A 10 -14.76 -29.64 12.75
C LEU A 10 -13.85 -29.11 11.64
N SER A 11 -12.92 -29.92 11.14
CA SER A 11 -12.05 -29.50 10.04
C SER A 11 -12.83 -29.27 8.76
N VAL A 12 -13.76 -30.17 8.41
CA VAL A 12 -14.62 -30.03 7.22
C VAL A 12 -15.50 -28.79 7.32
N ILE A 13 -16.09 -28.53 8.50
CA ILE A 13 -16.90 -27.33 8.74
C ILE A 13 -16.04 -26.07 8.57
N PHE A 14 -14.85 -26.03 9.17
CA PHE A 14 -13.96 -24.87 9.08
C PHE A 14 -13.54 -24.56 7.63
N PHE A 15 -13.16 -25.59 6.86
CA PHE A 15 -12.86 -25.43 5.44
C PHE A 15 -14.07 -24.91 4.65
N PHE A 16 -15.26 -25.45 4.92
CA PHE A 16 -16.48 -24.99 4.27
C PHE A 16 -16.77 -23.50 4.57
N LEU A 17 -16.60 -23.08 5.82
CA LEU A 17 -16.76 -21.67 6.22
C LEU A 17 -15.77 -20.75 5.51
N ILE A 18 -14.50 -21.17 5.34
CA ILE A 18 -13.50 -20.39 4.59
C ILE A 18 -13.91 -20.25 3.12
N VAL A 19 -14.34 -21.34 2.48
CA VAL A 19 -14.78 -21.30 1.07
C VAL A 19 -15.99 -20.38 0.93
N VAL A 20 -16.99 -20.50 1.81
CA VAL A 20 -18.15 -19.60 1.82
C VAL A 20 -17.72 -18.15 2.04
N ALA A 21 -16.81 -17.89 2.98
CA ALA A 21 -16.28 -16.55 3.21
C ALA A 21 -15.58 -15.99 1.97
N MET A 22 -14.79 -16.78 1.24
CA MET A 22 -14.16 -16.37 -0.02
C MET A 22 -15.18 -16.13 -1.15
N LEU A 23 -16.26 -16.92 -1.18
CA LEU A 23 -17.34 -16.76 -2.18
C LEU A 23 -18.24 -15.56 -1.89
N VAL A 24 -18.50 -15.27 -0.62
CA VAL A 24 -19.31 -14.11 -0.19
C VAL A 24 -18.47 -12.83 -0.25
N ASN A 25 -17.24 -12.90 0.25
CA ASN A 25 -16.29 -11.82 0.23
C ASN A 25 -15.51 -11.80 -1.09
N ARG A 26 -16.15 -12.10 -2.23
CA ARG A 26 -15.53 -11.81 -3.52
C ARG A 26 -15.15 -10.33 -3.48
N PRO A 27 -13.85 -9.98 -3.42
CA PRO A 27 -13.47 -8.59 -3.57
C PRO A 27 -14.00 -8.23 -4.95
N THR A 28 -14.96 -7.32 -4.99
CA THR A 28 -15.34 -6.68 -6.24
C THR A 28 -14.03 -6.18 -6.81
N GLU A 29 -13.63 -6.71 -7.97
CA GLU A 29 -12.50 -6.18 -8.70
C GLU A 29 -12.75 -4.69 -8.80
N VAL A 30 -11.96 -3.92 -8.06
CA VAL A 30 -11.83 -2.49 -8.30
C VAL A 30 -11.32 -2.42 -9.74
N LYS A 31 -12.26 -2.23 -10.67
CA LYS A 31 -11.94 -1.81 -12.03
C LYS A 31 -11.06 -0.58 -11.86
N ARG A 32 -9.75 -0.75 -12.06
CA ARG A 32 -8.91 0.38 -12.49
C ARG A 32 -9.50 0.82 -13.82
N GLN A 33 -10.38 1.81 -13.78
CA GLN A 33 -10.68 2.61 -14.95
C GLN A 33 -9.41 3.40 -15.31
N PRO A 34 -9.01 3.39 -16.59
CA PRO A 34 -8.27 4.48 -17.17
C PRO A 34 -9.23 5.61 -17.56
N PHE A 35 -8.94 6.85 -17.09
CA PHE A 35 -9.26 8.14 -17.75
C PHE A 35 -10.76 8.59 -17.70
N GLU A 36 -11.23 9.72 -17.14
CA GLU A 36 -10.69 11.07 -16.83
C GLU A 36 -11.51 11.77 -15.73
N ARG A 37 -10.90 12.82 -15.13
CA ARG A 37 -11.49 13.93 -14.37
C ARG A 37 -11.37 13.86 -12.84
N LYS A 38 -10.16 14.07 -12.34
CA LYS A 38 -9.64 15.37 -11.84
C LYS A 38 -8.21 15.15 -11.33
N GLU A 39 -7.29 15.96 -11.85
CA GLU A 39 -6.08 16.52 -11.22
C GLU A 39 -5.33 15.66 -10.18
N ASN A 40 -4.01 15.48 -10.39
CA ASN A 40 -3.06 14.69 -9.58
C ASN A 40 -3.00 13.19 -9.88
N ARG A 41 -2.42 12.86 -11.04
CA ARG A 41 -1.89 11.51 -11.32
C ARG A 41 -0.64 11.59 -12.20
N GLN A 42 0.37 12.32 -11.74
CA GLN A 42 1.71 12.29 -12.31
C GLN A 42 2.76 12.15 -11.21
N GLU A 43 2.45 11.35 -10.19
CA GLU A 43 3.19 11.44 -8.94
C GLU A 43 3.59 10.06 -8.36
N SER A 44 2.96 8.95 -8.79
CA SER A 44 3.19 7.64 -8.15
C SER A 44 4.47 6.87 -8.55
N LEU A 45 5.46 7.50 -9.18
CA LEU A 45 6.81 6.93 -9.34
C LEU A 45 7.91 7.92 -8.91
N LEU A 46 7.55 9.17 -8.60
CA LEU A 46 8.41 10.21 -8.04
C LEU A 46 8.14 10.42 -6.53
N GLU A 47 6.95 10.05 -6.03
CA GLU A 47 6.62 10.16 -4.60
C GLU A 47 7.37 9.16 -3.73
N SER A 48 7.62 7.93 -4.22
CA SER A 48 8.31 6.91 -3.41
C SER A 48 9.79 7.24 -3.17
N SER A 49 10.38 8.13 -3.97
CA SER A 49 11.78 8.55 -3.78
C SER A 49 11.89 9.86 -3.01
N LYS A 50 10.80 10.65 -2.92
CA LYS A 50 10.83 11.95 -2.25
C LYS A 50 10.83 11.80 -0.73
N GLU A 51 10.13 10.80 -0.21
CA GLU A 51 10.15 10.45 1.23
C GLU A 51 11.49 9.86 1.68
N ASP A 52 12.26 9.24 0.77
CA ASP A 52 13.58 8.67 1.08
C ASP A 52 14.72 9.70 1.01
N ILE A 53 14.51 10.85 0.36
CA ILE A 53 15.55 11.87 0.15
C ILE A 53 15.35 13.06 1.12
N CYS A 54 14.13 13.50 1.42
CA CYS A 54 13.91 14.62 2.36
C CYS A 54 13.77 14.15 3.83
N GLY A 55 14.11 15.00 4.80
CA GLY A 55 13.82 14.81 6.23
C GLY A 55 15.02 14.53 7.13
N ASN A 56 16.23 14.87 6.67
CA ASN A 56 17.49 14.79 7.41
C ASN A 56 17.97 16.19 7.90
N ASP A 57 17.20 17.26 7.62
CA ASP A 57 17.53 18.67 7.89
C ASP A 57 18.83 19.17 7.21
N VAL A 58 19.34 18.44 6.21
CA VAL A 58 20.58 18.75 5.49
C VAL A 58 20.33 18.71 3.99
N CYS A 59 20.61 19.82 3.30
CA CYS A 59 20.46 19.88 1.85
C CYS A 59 21.55 19.06 1.11
N GLU A 60 21.17 17.95 0.48
CA GLU A 60 22.06 17.05 -0.28
C GLU A 60 21.83 17.15 -1.81
N PRO A 61 22.38 18.16 -2.50
CA PRO A 61 22.15 18.35 -3.95
C PRO A 61 22.69 17.19 -4.81
N GLY A 62 23.64 16.41 -4.30
CA GLY A 62 24.16 15.21 -4.96
C GLY A 62 23.14 14.08 -5.08
N LEU A 63 22.10 14.07 -4.23
CA LEU A 63 20.97 13.15 -4.27
C LEU A 63 19.77 13.74 -5.03
N GLY A 64 19.91 14.95 -5.58
CA GLY A 64 18.84 15.66 -6.26
C GLY A 64 17.97 16.54 -5.36
N GLU A 65 18.39 16.77 -4.12
CA GLU A 65 17.72 17.72 -3.25
C GLU A 65 17.89 19.15 -3.75
N THR A 66 16.78 19.84 -3.82
CA THR A 66 16.75 21.27 -4.13
C THR A 66 15.69 21.91 -3.26
N LYS A 67 15.74 23.23 -3.11
CA LYS A 67 14.70 23.99 -2.39
C LYS A 67 13.29 23.79 -2.96
N ALA A 68 13.18 23.42 -4.23
CA ALA A 68 11.89 23.07 -4.86
C ALA A 68 11.39 21.67 -4.44
N VAL A 69 12.29 20.75 -4.11
CA VAL A 69 11.98 19.35 -3.78
C VAL A 69 11.89 19.13 -2.28
N CYS A 70 12.92 19.52 -1.53
CA CYS A 70 13.00 19.40 -0.07
C CYS A 70 13.19 20.80 0.55
N PRO A 71 12.15 21.66 0.56
CA PRO A 71 12.26 23.00 1.10
C PRO A 71 12.56 23.02 2.60
N GLN A 72 12.20 21.99 3.36
CA GLN A 72 12.49 21.95 4.80
C GLN A 72 14.00 21.80 5.03
N ASP A 73 14.64 20.81 4.39
CA ASP A 73 16.08 20.54 4.51
C ASP A 73 16.94 21.62 3.82
N CYS A 74 16.47 22.17 2.69
CA CYS A 74 17.19 23.17 1.90
C CYS A 74 16.75 24.64 2.16
N SER A 75 15.97 24.91 3.21
CA SER A 75 15.69 26.30 3.66
C SER A 75 16.34 26.65 5.00
N ALA A 76 17.01 25.70 5.66
CA ALA A 76 17.65 25.90 6.97
C ALA A 76 19.05 26.55 6.90
N GLY A 77 19.53 26.96 5.71
CA GLY A 77 20.83 27.60 5.54
C GLY A 77 20.81 28.74 4.52
N ASP A 78 20.60 29.96 5.01
CA ASP A 78 21.24 31.18 4.51
C ASP A 78 22.21 31.67 5.59
#